data_AF-A0A1V3PKV2-F1
#
_entry.id   AF-A0A1V3PKV2-F1
#
_cell.length_a   1.000
_cell.length_b   1.000
_cell.length_c   1.000
_cell.angle_alpha   90.00
_cell.angle_beta   90.00
_cell.angle_gamma   90.00
#
_symmetry.space_group_name_H-M   'P 1'
#
loop_
_entity.id
_entity.type
_entity.pdbx_description
1 polymer ?
#
loop_
_entity_poly.entity_id
_entity_poly.type
_entity_poly.pdbx_seq_one_letter_code
_entity_poly.pdbx_strand_id
1 'polypeptide(L)'
;MFDVIDFLESVGQDAQLRYASSENVAAALAGQPMDVKLRDIILAKDAQALGVMLGKGPYCCYIDPGKEDEGEEKKKKDDKGKGDKDDKGNVKESPSKRPKK
;
A
#
# COMPACT_ATOMS: atom_id res chain seq x y z
N MET A 1 17.75 13.13 -16.72
CA MET A 1 16.50 13.47 -17.43
C MET A 1 15.48 13.63 -16.33
N PHE A 2 14.91 14.82 -16.17
CA PHE A 2 14.00 15.10 -15.06
C PHE A 2 12.58 14.80 -15.55
N ASP A 3 11.91 13.82 -14.95
CA ASP A 3 10.54 13.42 -15.29
C ASP A 3 9.56 13.81 -14.16
N VAL A 4 8.27 13.75 -14.45
CA VAL A 4 7.20 14.03 -13.48
C VAL A 4 7.24 13.11 -12.27
N ILE A 5 7.70 11.87 -12.44
CA ILE A 5 7.88 10.94 -11.32
C ILE A 5 8.95 11.46 -10.36
N ASP A 6 10.07 11.97 -10.86
CA ASP A 6 11.13 12.57 -10.05
C ASP A 6 10.62 13.81 -9.30
N PHE A 7 9.76 14.62 -9.96
CA PHE A 7 9.13 15.76 -9.30
C PHE A 7 8.24 15.30 -8.14
N LEU A 8 7.34 14.35 -8.38
CA LEU A 8 6.39 13.87 -7.39
C LEU A 8 7.10 13.16 -6.23
N GLU A 9 8.20 12.45 -6.50
CA GLU A 9 9.06 11.89 -5.47
C GLU A 9 9.65 13.01 -4.59
N SER A 10 10.21 14.05 -5.20
CA SER A 10 10.80 15.19 -4.47
C SER A 10 9.78 15.89 -3.58
N VAL A 11 8.54 16.09 -4.06
CA VAL A 11 7.43 16.65 -3.29
C VAL A 11 7.03 15.75 -2.13
N GLY A 12 7.09 14.43 -2.32
CA GLY A 12 6.74 13.45 -1.28
C GLY A 12 7.79 13.33 -0.17
N GLN A 13 9.07 13.51 -0.50
CA GLN A 13 10.19 13.48 0.43
C GLN A 13 10.39 14.82 1.17
N ASP A 14 10.15 15.95 0.52
CA ASP A 14 10.28 17.27 1.11
C ASP A 14 9.04 17.59 1.97
N ALA A 15 9.23 17.66 3.29
CA ALA A 15 8.16 17.97 4.24
C ALA A 15 7.54 19.35 4.01
N GLN A 16 8.28 20.33 3.50
CA GLN A 16 7.74 21.66 3.21
C GLN A 16 6.85 21.63 1.97
N LEU A 17 7.24 20.88 0.93
CA LEU A 17 6.44 20.74 -0.29
C LEU A 17 5.22 19.84 -0.09
N ARG A 18 5.35 18.79 0.74
CA ARG A 18 4.25 17.85 1.03
C ARG A 18 3.02 18.53 1.64
N TYR A 19 3.23 19.55 2.47
CA TYR A 19 2.18 20.32 3.13
C TYR A 19 2.06 21.75 2.57
N ALA A 20 2.74 22.05 1.47
CA ALA A 20 2.72 23.37 0.84
C ALA A 20 1.33 23.72 0.29
N SER A 21 1.06 25.03 0.20
CA SER A 21 -0.05 25.56 -0.57
C SER A 21 0.14 25.27 -2.06
N SER A 22 -0.95 25.28 -2.84
CA SER A 22 -0.88 25.10 -4.29
C SER A 22 0.03 26.14 -4.98
N GLU A 23 0.13 27.35 -4.43
CA GLU A 23 1.01 28.42 -4.94
C GLU A 23 2.48 28.08 -4.77
N ASN A 24 2.86 27.56 -3.61
CA ASN A 24 4.23 27.12 -3.33
C ASN A 24 4.62 25.91 -4.19
N VAL A 25 3.68 24.99 -4.40
CA VAL A 25 3.87 23.88 -5.35
C VAL A 25 4.02 24.42 -6.77
N ALA A 26 3.20 25.38 -7.21
CA ALA A 26 3.32 26.02 -8.52
C ALA A 26 4.68 26.69 -8.73
N ALA A 27 5.21 27.35 -7.70
CA ALA A 27 6.55 27.94 -7.74
C ALA A 27 7.63 26.86 -7.93
N ALA A 28 7.52 25.74 -7.21
CA ALA A 28 8.43 24.60 -7.39
C ALA A 28 8.32 23.96 -8.80
N LEU A 29 7.11 23.90 -9.37
CA LEU A 29 6.89 23.42 -10.74
C LEU A 29 7.43 24.38 -11.81
N ALA A 30 7.46 25.70 -11.57
CA ALA A 30 7.77 26.68 -12.61
C ALA A 30 9.15 26.48 -13.27
N GLY A 31 10.15 26.06 -12.49
CA GLY A 31 11.54 25.87 -12.94
C GLY A 31 11.84 24.53 -13.62
N GLN A 32 10.85 23.64 -13.75
CA GLN A 32 11.08 22.27 -14.20
C GLN A 32 10.79 22.09 -15.69
N PRO A 33 11.55 21.27 -16.43
CA PRO A 33 11.37 21.05 -17.86
C PRO A 33 10.28 20.00 -18.15
N MET A 34 9.02 20.34 -17.88
CA MET A 34 7.86 19.44 -18.05
C MET A 34 6.73 20.07 -18.86
N ASP A 35 5.91 19.21 -19.49
CA ASP A 35 4.79 19.61 -20.35
C ASP A 35 3.75 20.45 -19.58
N VAL A 36 3.25 21.51 -20.22
CA VAL A 36 2.30 22.47 -19.61
C VAL A 36 1.03 21.78 -19.13
N LYS A 37 0.47 20.83 -19.91
CA LYS A 37 -0.74 20.11 -19.51
C LYS A 37 -0.53 19.28 -18.25
N LEU A 38 0.66 18.72 -18.10
CA LEU A 38 1.02 17.92 -16.93
C LEU A 38 1.13 18.79 -15.68
N ARG A 39 1.66 20.02 -15.82
CA ARG A 39 1.69 21.02 -14.73
C ARG A 39 0.28 21.37 -14.28
N ASP A 40 -0.60 21.66 -15.22
CA ASP A 40 -1.99 22.04 -14.94
C ASP A 40 -2.73 20.93 -14.18
N ILE A 41 -2.53 19.67 -14.58
CA ILE A 41 -3.11 18.50 -13.91
C ILE A 41 -2.61 18.37 -12.47
N ILE A 42 -1.30 18.57 -12.24
CA ILE A 42 -0.70 18.53 -10.89
C ILE A 42 -1.26 19.65 -10.02
N LEU A 43 -1.38 20.87 -10.55
CA LEU A 43 -1.90 22.03 -9.83
C LEU A 43 -3.40 21.90 -9.50
N ALA A 44 -4.16 21.28 -10.40
CA ALA A 44 -5.56 20.93 -10.17
C ALA A 44 -5.75 19.78 -9.16
N LYS A 45 -4.66 19.11 -8.74
CA LYS A 45 -4.67 17.90 -7.90
C LYS A 45 -5.53 16.77 -8.48
N ASP A 46 -5.60 16.70 -9.81
CA ASP A 46 -6.39 15.68 -10.51
C ASP A 46 -5.59 14.38 -10.63
N ALA A 47 -5.68 13.55 -9.58
CA ALA A 47 -5.01 12.26 -9.53
C ALA A 47 -5.49 11.29 -10.61
N GLN A 48 -6.72 11.43 -11.11
CA GLN A 48 -7.25 10.56 -12.15
C GLN A 48 -6.65 10.93 -13.51
N ALA A 49 -6.70 12.20 -13.90
CA ALA A 49 -6.11 12.67 -15.14
C ALA A 49 -4.59 12.43 -15.17
N LEU A 50 -3.90 12.66 -14.05
CA LEU A 50 -2.47 12.36 -13.90
C LEU A 50 -2.20 10.86 -14.12
N GLY A 51 -3.01 10.00 -13.51
CA GLY A 51 -2.92 8.56 -13.70
C GLY A 51 -3.05 8.16 -15.17
N VAL A 52 -4.08 8.66 -15.86
CA VAL A 52 -4.30 8.36 -17.28
C VAL A 52 -3.12 8.83 -18.15
N MET A 53 -2.58 10.02 -17.90
CA MET A 53 -1.40 10.52 -18.62
C MET A 53 -0.15 9.66 -18.38
N LEU A 54 0.01 9.14 -17.17
CA LEU A 54 1.09 8.21 -16.80
C LEU A 54 0.86 6.78 -17.30
N GLY A 55 -0.19 6.54 -18.10
CA GLY A 55 -0.50 5.21 -18.65
C GLY A 55 -1.18 4.28 -17.66
N LYS A 56 -1.68 4.79 -16.52
CA LYS A 56 -2.49 4.01 -15.58
C LYS A 56 -3.82 3.66 -16.24
N GLY A 57 -4.05 2.37 -16.44
CA GLY A 57 -5.31 1.81 -16.95
C GLY A 57 -6.07 1.03 -15.88
N PRO A 58 -7.25 0.49 -16.23
CA PRO A 58 -7.91 -0.53 -15.41
C PRO A 58 -7.05 -1.80 -15.43
N TYR A 59 -6.38 -2.09 -14.32
CA TYR A 59 -5.69 -3.35 -14.11
C TYR A 59 -6.60 -4.29 -13.31
N CYS A 60 -6.88 -5.46 -13.85
CA CYS A 60 -7.54 -6.53 -13.10
C CYS A 60 -6.46 -7.46 -12.55
N CYS A 61 -6.22 -7.41 -11.24
CA CYS A 61 -5.32 -8.36 -10.58
C CYS A 61 -6.09 -9.67 -10.37
N TYR A 62 -5.70 -10.72 -11.09
CA TYR A 62 -6.14 -12.08 -10.76
C TYR A 62 -5.29 -12.58 -9.59
N ILE A 63 -5.93 -12.75 -8.43
CA ILE A 63 -5.32 -13.47 -7.30
C ILE A 63 -5.83 -14.89 -7.41
N ASP A 64 -4.94 -15.83 -7.73
CA ASP A 64 -5.25 -17.26 -7.70
C ASP A 64 -5.54 -17.65 -6.23
N PRO A 65 -6.76 -18.11 -5.90
CA PRO A 65 -7.05 -18.59 -4.56
C PRO A 65 -6.14 -19.79 -4.28
N GLY A 66 -5.21 -19.60 -3.33
CA GLY A 66 -4.30 -20.65 -2.91
C GLY A 66 -5.06 -21.93 -2.58
N LYS A 67 -4.65 -23.03 -3.21
CA LYS A 67 -5.18 -24.36 -2.86
C LYS A 67 -4.91 -24.59 -1.37
N GLU A 68 -5.93 -25.04 -0.66
CA GLU A 68 -5.78 -25.50 0.72
C GLU A 68 -4.73 -26.62 0.69
N ASP A 69 -3.58 -26.36 1.30
CA ASP A 69 -2.54 -27.36 1.49
C ASP A 69 -3.14 -28.42 2.43
N GLU A 70 -3.57 -29.56 1.87
CA GLU A 70 -4.00 -30.72 2.66
C GLU A 70 -2.80 -31.16 3.50
N GLY A 71 -2.76 -30.68 4.75
CA GLY A 71 -1.60 -30.73 5.61
C GLY A 71 -0.95 -32.11 5.67
N GLU A 72 0.25 -32.22 5.11
CA GLU A 72 1.17 -33.27 5.49
C GLU A 72 1.65 -32.98 6.92
N GLU A 73 0.99 -33.63 7.88
CA GLU A 73 1.45 -33.76 9.26
C GLU A 73 2.85 -34.38 9.29
N LYS A 74 3.90 -33.56 9.24
CA LYS A 74 5.23 -33.99 9.67
C LYS A 74 5.20 -34.25 11.17
N LYS A 75 4.96 -35.51 11.54
CA LYS A 75 5.19 -36.05 12.89
C LYS A 75 6.56 -35.62 13.40
N LYS A 76 6.61 -34.64 14.31
CA LYS A 76 7.78 -34.38 15.15
C LYS A 76 7.93 -35.58 16.09
N LYS A 77 9.05 -36.30 15.98
CA LYS A 77 9.49 -37.27 16.97
C LYS A 77 9.72 -36.55 18.31
N ASP A 78 9.15 -37.13 19.36
CA ASP A 78 9.37 -36.80 20.76
C ASP A 78 10.85 -36.68 21.14
N ASP A 79 11.21 -35.60 21.84
CA ASP A 79 12.34 -35.59 22.76
C ASP A 79 11.92 -34.98 24.10
N LYS A 80 12.24 -35.68 25.19
CA LYS A 80 11.67 -35.53 26.53
C LYS A 80 12.24 -34.31 27.28
N GLY A 81 11.36 -33.58 27.97
CA GLY A 81 11.75 -32.67 29.06
C GLY A 81 10.61 -32.47 30.07
N LYS A 82 10.70 -33.15 31.22
CA LYS A 82 9.81 -32.98 32.39
C LYS A 82 9.98 -31.58 33.01
N GLY A 83 8.86 -30.92 33.34
CA GLY A 83 8.79 -29.76 34.23
C GLY A 83 7.34 -29.50 34.66
N ASP A 84 7.12 -29.30 35.96
CA ASP A 84 5.90 -29.53 36.74
C ASP A 84 4.99 -28.28 36.89
N LYS A 85 3.67 -28.52 36.91
CA LYS A 85 2.55 -27.82 37.60
C LYS A 85 2.00 -26.41 37.23
N ASP A 86 0.67 -26.46 37.00
CA ASP A 86 -0.45 -25.60 37.47
C ASP A 86 -0.49 -24.09 37.14
N ASP A 87 -1.50 -23.64 36.36
CA ASP A 87 -2.69 -22.95 36.91
C ASP A 87 -3.70 -22.54 35.79
N LYS A 88 -4.97 -22.43 36.19
CA LYS A 88 -6.20 -22.34 35.39
C LYS A 88 -6.35 -21.07 34.55
N GLY A 89 -7.03 -21.19 33.39
CA GLY A 89 -7.53 -20.02 32.65
C GLY A 89 -8.37 -20.37 31.42
N ASN A 90 -9.62 -20.77 31.64
CA ASN A 90 -10.65 -20.97 30.63
C ASN A 90 -11.11 -19.65 30.01
N VAL A 91 -10.90 -19.43 28.69
CA VAL A 91 -11.87 -18.73 27.83
C VAL A 91 -11.84 -19.36 26.43
N LYS A 92 -12.90 -20.11 26.10
CA LYS A 92 -13.29 -20.41 24.72
C LYS A 92 -13.88 -19.15 24.10
N GLU A 93 -13.15 -18.47 23.22
CA GLU A 93 -13.76 -17.48 22.33
C GLU A 93 -13.87 -18.08 20.92
N SER A 94 -15.08 -18.54 20.60
CA SER A 94 -15.43 -19.05 19.28
C SER A 94 -15.46 -17.88 18.28
N PRO A 95 -14.83 -17.96 17.09
CA PRO A 95 -14.93 -16.90 16.10
C PRO A 95 -16.36 -16.77 15.58
N SER A 96 -16.95 -15.61 15.81
CA SER A 96 -18.30 -15.24 15.38
C SER A 96 -18.42 -15.34 13.85
N LYS A 97 -19.25 -16.26 13.37
CA LYS A 97 -19.53 -16.43 11.93
C LYS A 97 -20.25 -15.18 11.41
N ARG A 98 -19.63 -14.46 10.45
CA ARG A 98 -20.29 -13.38 9.72
C ARG A 98 -21.51 -13.93 8.95
N PRO A 99 -22.69 -13.28 9.01
CA PRO A 99 -23.82 -13.65 8.17
C PRO A 99 -23.51 -13.32 6.71
N LYS A 100 -23.79 -14.27 5.82
CA LYS A 100 -23.82 -14.04 4.36
C LYS A 100 -25.12 -13.32 4.02
N LYS A 101 -25.01 -12.27 3.21
CA LYS A 101 -26.15 -11.52 2.67
C LYS A 101 -26.75 -12.27 1.47
#